data_AF-A0A6G3DKS8-F1
#
_entry.id   AF-A0A6G3DKS8-F1
#
_cell.length_a   1.000
_cell.length_b   1.000
_cell.length_c   1.000
_cell.angle_alpha   90.00
_cell.angle_beta   90.00
_cell.angle_gamma   90.00
#
_symmetry.space_group_name_H-M   'P 1'
#
loop_
_entity.id
_entity.type
_entity.pdbx_description
1 polymer ?
#
loop_
_entity_poly.entity_id
_entity_poly.type
_entity_poly.pdbx_seq_one_letter_code
_entity_poly.pdbx_strand_id
1 'polypeptide(L)' 'MTTAVAAPFRFFALQVVRTRRLGPSLARVTFAGPDLRAFHSDGLDQSLSLFLPHPGQAEPAVPVELG' A
#
# COMPACT_ATOMS: atom_id res chain seq x y z
N MET A 1 8.11 26.69 19.63
CA MET A 1 8.36 25.24 19.49
C MET A 1 7.22 24.66 18.69
N THR A 2 7.50 24.16 17.48
CA THR A 2 6.46 23.61 16.59
C THR A 2 6.47 22.09 16.75
N THR A 3 5.41 21.55 17.32
CA THR A 3 5.23 20.10 17.46
C THR A 3 4.97 19.52 16.08
N ALA A 4 5.87 18.66 15.59
CA ALA A 4 5.60 17.89 14.39
C ALA A 4 4.45 16.91 14.69
N VAL A 5 3.32 17.09 14.03
CA VAL A 5 2.25 16.07 14.01
C VAL A 5 2.80 14.92 13.19
N ALA A 6 3.09 13.79 13.83
CA ALA A 6 3.40 12.57 13.11
C ALA A 6 2.11 12.12 12.39
N ALA A 7 2.13 12.11 11.06
CA ALA A 7 1.05 11.49 10.28
C ALA A 7 0.95 10.01 10.73
N PRO A 8 -0.17 9.55 11.29
CA PRO A 8 -0.26 8.23 11.92
C PRO A 8 -0.11 7.08 10.92
N PHE A 9 -0.29 7.36 9.62
CA PHE A 9 -0.16 6.39 8.54
C PHE A 9 0.56 6.99 7.35
N ARG A 10 1.45 6.20 6.74
CA ARG A 10 2.18 6.57 5.53
C ARG A 10 1.60 5.84 4.32
N PHE A 11 1.39 6.56 3.22
CA PHE A 11 1.11 5.94 1.93
C PHE A 11 2.40 5.42 1.29
N PHE A 12 2.31 4.24 0.68
CA PHE A 12 3.42 3.60 -0.04
C PHE A 12 3.04 3.47 -1.52
N ALA A 13 3.84 4.05 -2.41
CA ALA A 13 3.70 3.78 -3.83
C ALA A 13 4.18 2.34 -4.12
N LEU A 14 3.31 1.53 -4.73
CA LEU A 14 3.54 0.11 -4.96
C LEU A 14 3.50 -0.22 -6.46
N GLN A 15 4.41 -1.06 -6.92
CA GLN A 15 4.33 -1.72 -8.23
C GLN A 15 4.08 -3.21 -8.05
N VAL A 16 3.16 -3.78 -8.85
CA VAL A 16 2.99 -5.23 -8.95
C VAL A 16 4.17 -5.81 -9.71
N VAL A 17 4.99 -6.63 -9.05
CA VAL A 17 6.14 -7.31 -9.68
C VAL A 17 5.88 -8.78 -9.96
N ARG A 18 4.87 -9.37 -9.33
CA ARG A 18 4.45 -10.75 -9.59
C ARG A 18 3.00 -10.97 -9.22
N THR A 19 2.31 -11.73 -10.05
CA THR A 19 1.01 -12.32 -9.72
C THR A 19 1.08 -13.82 -9.90
N ARG A 20 0.59 -14.58 -8.91
CA ARG A 20 0.55 -16.05 -8.94
C ARG A 20 -0.79 -16.55 -8.44
N ARG A 21 -1.50 -17.31 -9.26
CA ARG A 21 -2.71 -18.04 -8.83
C ARG A 21 -2.30 -19.22 -7.94
N LEU A 22 -2.92 -19.34 -6.77
CA LEU A 22 -2.69 -20.42 -5.81
C LEU A 22 -3.82 -21.46 -5.85
N GLY A 23 -5.00 -21.08 -6.32
CA GLY A 23 -6.15 -21.96 -6.46
C GLY A 23 -7.27 -21.27 -7.24
N PRO A 24 -8.46 -21.89 -7.33
CA PRO A 24 -9.59 -21.39 -8.10
C PRO A 24 -10.00 -19.95 -7.77
N SER A 25 -9.95 -19.60 -6.49
CA SER A 25 -10.41 -18.33 -5.94
C SER A 25 -9.32 -17.56 -5.18
N LEU A 26 -8.05 -17.99 -5.28
CA LEU A 26 -6.94 -17.39 -4.54
C LEU A 26 -5.79 -17.00 -5.45
N ALA A 27 -5.39 -15.73 -5.38
CA ALA A 27 -4.20 -15.20 -6.03
C ALA A 27 -3.29 -14.52 -5.01
N ARG A 28 -1.98 -14.69 -5.19
CA ARG A 28 -0.93 -13.96 -4.49
C ARG A 28 -0.38 -12.89 -5.42
N VAL A 29 -0.40 -11.65 -4.94
CA VAL A 29 0.22 -10.50 -5.60
C VAL A 29 1.43 -10.09 -4.79
N THR A 30 2.57 -9.87 -5.45
CA THR A 30 3.81 -9.38 -4.84
C THR A 30 4.04 -7.95 -5.30
N PHE A 31 4.21 -7.06 -4.32
CA PHE A 31 4.48 -5.65 -4.55
C PHE A 31 5.96 -5.34 -4.31
N ALA A 32 6.50 -4.41 -5.09
CA ALA A 32 7.77 -3.77 -4.84
C ALA A 32 7.59 -2.25 -4.90
N GLY A 33 8.66 -1.52 -4.62
CA GLY A 33 8.72 -0.07 -4.78
C GLY A 33 9.73 0.56 -3.85
N PRO A 34 10.30 1.71 -4.22
CA PRO A 34 11.34 2.35 -3.42
C PRO A 34 10.85 2.69 -2.01
N ASP A 35 9.57 3.01 -1.83
CA ASP A 35 9.01 3.39 -0.54
C ASP A 35 8.88 2.25 0.46
N LEU A 36 8.85 1.00 0.00
CA LEU A 36 8.85 -0.17 0.89
C LEU A 36 10.13 -0.28 1.72
N ARG A 37 11.20 0.46 1.41
CA ARG A 37 12.40 0.58 2.27
C ARG A 37 12.08 1.08 3.69
N ALA A 38 10.97 1.81 3.83
CA ALA A 38 10.50 2.37 5.09
C ALA A 38 9.24 1.67 5.62
N PHE A 39 8.80 0.60 4.95
CA PHE A 39 7.70 -0.22 5.42
C PHE A 39 8.22 -1.17 6.50
N HIS A 40 7.52 -1.20 7.64
CA HIS A 40 7.76 -2.16 8.70
C HIS A 40 6.45 -2.90 8.98
N SER A 41 6.53 -4.22 9.11
CA SER A 41 5.40 -5.04 9.54
C SER A 41 5.74 -5.65 10.88
N ASP A 42 4.79 -5.58 11.82
CA ASP A 42 4.90 -6.23 13.12
C ASP A 42 4.51 -7.73 13.04
N GLY A 43 4.23 -8.24 11.83
CA GLY A 43 3.80 -9.61 11.58
C GLY A 43 2.34 -9.89 11.96
N LEU A 44 2.04 -11.14 12.32
CA LEU A 44 0.69 -11.61 12.71
C LEU A 44 -0.38 -11.37 11.62
N ASP A 45 -1.65 -11.27 12.02
CA ASP A 45 -2.79 -10.95 11.15
C ASP A 45 -2.89 -9.44 10.83
N GLN A 46 -1.74 -8.76 10.73
CA GLN A 46 -1.70 -7.35 10.35
C GLN A 46 -2.28 -7.18 8.93
N SER A 47 -3.23 -6.27 8.81
CA SER A 47 -3.85 -5.90 7.54
C SER A 47 -3.47 -4.49 7.13
N LEU A 48 -3.57 -4.23 5.82
CA LEU A 48 -3.32 -2.94 5.21
C LEU A 48 -4.44 -2.64 4.21
N SER A 49 -4.72 -1.36 4.01
CA SER A 49 -5.67 -0.90 2.99
C SER A 49 -4.96 -0.71 1.67
N LEU A 50 -5.48 -1.34 0.62
CA LEU A 50 -5.05 -1.10 -0.76
C LEU A 50 -5.98 -0.10 -1.41
N PHE A 51 -5.41 0.96 -1.97
CA PHE A 51 -6.11 1.89 -2.84
C PHE A 51 -5.90 1.45 -4.28
N LEU A 52 -7.00 1.17 -4.98
CA LEU A 52 -6.97 0.74 -6.38
C LEU A 52 -7.47 1.88 -7.27
N PRO A 53 -6.87 2.09 -8.45
CA PRO A 53 -7.37 3.06 -9.40
C PRO A 53 -8.78 2.68 -9.87
N HIS A 54 -9.65 3.67 -10.01
CA HIS A 54 -10.92 3.49 -10.70
C HIS A 54 -10.70 3.28 -12.21
N PRO A 55 -11.67 2.73 -12.96
CA PRO A 55 -11.58 2.64 -14.40
C PRO A 55 -11.23 4.00 -15.04
N GLY A 56 -10.20 4.00 -15.90
CA GLY A 56 -9.68 5.22 -16.54
C GLY A 56 -8.64 6.00 -15.73
N GLN A 57 -8.31 5.59 -14.50
CA GLN A 57 -7.22 6.16 -13.71
C GLN A 57 -5.94 5.33 -13.87
N ALA A 58 -4.80 6.02 -14.03
CA ALA A 58 -3.48 5.37 -14.05
C ALA A 58 -2.98 5.05 -12.63
N GLU A 59 -3.34 5.88 -11.65
CA GLU A 59 -2.94 5.78 -10.24
C GLU A 59 -4.16 6.00 -9.33
N PRO A 60 -4.19 5.39 -8.14
CA PRO A 60 -5.29 5.61 -7.20
C PRO A 60 -5.30 7.04 -6.67
N ALA A 61 -6.49 7.64 -6.57
CA ALA A 61 -6.68 8.86 -5.81
C ALA A 61 -6.56 8.54 -4.31
N VAL A 62 -5.51 9.02 -3.66
CA VAL A 62 -5.25 8.83 -2.23
C VAL A 62 -5.51 10.12 -1.46
N PRO A 63 -6.16 10.07 -0.29
CA PRO A 63 -6.45 11.26 0.52
C PRO A 63 -5.21 11.69 1.32
N VAL A 64 -4.16 12.15 0.62
CA VAL A 64 -2.88 12.58 1.24
C VAL A 64 -3.05 13.74 2.21
N GLU A 65 -4.06 14.58 2.01
CA GLU A 65 -4.34 15.78 2.83
C GLU A 65 -5.11 15.48 4.12
N LEU A 66 -5.59 14.24 4.31
CA LEU A 66 -6.34 13.82 5.49
C LEU A 66 -5.48 12.99 6.48
N GLY A 67 -4.15 12.99 6.29
CA GLY A 67 -3.17 12.24 7.07
C GLY A 67 -2.10 13.11 7.71
#